data_AF-A0A7X3RBC8-F1
#
_entry.id   AF-A0A7X3RBC8-F1
#
_cell.length_a   1.000
_cell.length_b   1.000
_cell.length_c   1.000
_cell.angle_alpha   90.00
_cell.angle_beta   90.00
_cell.angle_gamma   90.00
#
_symmetry.space_group_name_H-M   'P 1'
#
loop_
_entity.id
_entity.type
_entity.pdbx_description
1 polymer ?
#
loop_
_entity_poly.entity_id
_entity_poly.type
_entity_poly.pdbx_seq_one_letter_code
_entity_poly.pdbx_strand_id
1 'polypeptide(L)'
;MTENDTRKNQIEEAIEIAAEAHHGQYRKGTHTPYITHPYAVGLILMGAGCTEVVIIAGILHDTVEDTDLTLDFIRERFGDVVANIVDGCSEDKALRWRARKTERIEALRTASPEVCTVTCADKLHNLRTIISEYDAIGDSVWDRFHGGVEDQAWYYRSILSAIAEREAALNINSGHAKVSTHAKGAAAHPADDQKTPAPIDTINPQLFRQFEQAVTYLFEGEY
;
A
#
# COMPACT_ATOMS: atom_id res chain seq x y z
N MET A 1 10.92 18.19 38.46
CA MET A 1 10.70 18.54 37.05
C MET A 1 10.88 17.27 36.26
N THR A 2 9.80 16.56 35.95
CA THR A 2 9.86 15.37 35.11
C THR A 2 9.86 15.85 33.66
N GLU A 3 10.94 15.55 32.93
CA GLU A 3 11.00 15.67 31.47
C GLU A 3 9.85 14.86 30.88
N ASN A 4 8.75 15.54 30.56
CA ASN A 4 7.74 15.01 29.65
C ASN A 4 8.33 15.16 28.25
N ASP A 5 9.27 14.29 27.92
CA ASP A 5 9.79 14.11 26.58
C ASP A 5 8.62 13.66 25.71
N THR A 6 7.96 14.63 25.08
CA THR A 6 6.75 14.41 24.30
C THR A 6 7.23 13.79 23.00
N ARG A 7 7.40 12.46 22.98
CA ARG A 7 7.67 11.72 21.74
C ARG A 7 6.65 12.19 20.71
N LYS A 8 7.14 12.82 19.65
CA LYS A 8 6.32 13.27 18.53
C LYS A 8 5.58 12.05 17.98
N ASN A 9 4.29 12.22 17.72
CA ASN A 9 3.47 11.19 17.10
C ASN A 9 4.07 10.87 15.73
N GLN A 10 4.44 9.61 15.48
CA GLN A 10 5.17 9.24 14.26
C GLN A 10 4.31 9.39 13.00
N ILE A 11 2.98 9.27 13.12
CA ILE A 11 2.06 9.56 12.01
C ILE A 11 2.06 11.05 11.68
N GLU A 12 2.02 11.93 12.68
CA GLU A 12 2.09 13.38 12.47
C GLU A 12 3.41 13.78 11.82
N GLU A 13 4.52 13.21 12.30
CA GLU A 13 5.84 13.42 11.70
C GLU A 13 5.91 12.94 10.24
N ALA A 14 5.34 11.77 9.92
CA ALA A 14 5.27 11.26 8.56
C ALA A 14 4.45 12.18 7.64
N ILE A 15 3.34 12.73 8.13
CA ILE A 15 2.51 13.69 7.38
C ILE A 15 3.30 14.97 7.07
N GLU A 16 3.99 15.52 8.06
CA GLU A 16 4.81 16.72 7.88
C GLU A 16 5.93 16.48 6.86
N ILE A 17 6.63 15.34 6.96
CA ILE A 17 7.70 14.96 6.04
C ILE A 17 7.16 14.80 4.62
N ALA A 18 6.04 14.08 4.45
CA ALA A 18 5.41 13.92 3.13
C ALA A 18 4.94 15.26 2.55
N ALA A 19 4.38 16.15 3.39
CA ALA A 19 3.91 17.46 2.95
C ALA A 19 5.05 18.36 2.46
N GLU A 20 6.18 18.36 3.17
CA GLU A 20 7.38 19.09 2.76
C GLU A 20 7.99 18.49 1.49
N ALA A 21 8.15 17.16 1.44
CA ALA A 21 8.77 16.47 0.30
C ALA A 21 7.98 16.64 -1.01
N HIS A 22 6.64 16.63 -0.93
CA HIS A 22 5.76 16.85 -2.08
C HIS A 22 5.36 18.32 -2.26
N HIS A 23 6.00 19.28 -1.56
CA HIS A 23 5.68 20.70 -1.71
C HIS A 23 5.84 21.15 -3.17
N GLY A 24 4.82 21.84 -3.69
CA GLY A 24 4.79 22.30 -5.09
C GLY A 24 4.43 21.22 -6.12
N GLN A 25 4.20 19.97 -5.69
CA GLN A 25 3.69 18.91 -6.55
C GLN A 25 2.15 18.91 -6.59
N TYR A 26 1.60 18.55 -7.75
CA TYR A 26 0.16 18.52 -8.00
C TYR A 26 -0.27 17.19 -8.61
N ARG A 27 -1.51 16.80 -8.33
CA ARG A 27 -2.14 15.62 -8.97
C ARG A 27 -2.20 15.84 -10.48
N LYS A 28 -1.94 14.77 -11.23
CA LYS A 28 -1.74 14.84 -12.68
C LYS A 28 -2.94 15.50 -13.39
N GLY A 29 -2.67 16.59 -14.11
CA GLY A 29 -3.68 17.31 -14.89
C GLY A 29 -4.68 18.12 -14.04
N THR A 30 -4.37 18.39 -12.76
CA THR A 30 -5.22 19.20 -11.87
C THR A 30 -4.40 20.23 -11.09
N HIS A 31 -5.08 21.04 -10.27
CA HIS A 31 -4.46 21.98 -9.32
C HIS A 31 -4.54 21.48 -7.86
N THR A 32 -4.91 20.22 -7.66
CA THR A 32 -4.99 19.63 -6.32
C THR A 32 -3.57 19.30 -5.83
N PRO A 33 -3.14 19.81 -4.65
CA PRO A 33 -1.83 19.48 -4.09
C PRO A 33 -1.63 17.98 -3.92
N TYR A 34 -0.44 17.47 -4.24
CA TYR A 34 -0.18 16.03 -4.25
C TYR A 34 -0.34 15.39 -2.87
N ILE A 35 0.04 16.11 -1.81
CA ILE A 35 -0.08 15.66 -0.41
C ILE A 35 -1.47 15.15 -0.01
N THR A 36 -2.53 15.60 -0.71
CA THR A 36 -3.88 15.09 -0.48
C THR A 36 -3.99 13.58 -0.71
N HIS A 37 -3.19 13.02 -1.62
CA HIS A 37 -3.17 11.58 -1.89
C HIS A 37 -2.47 10.76 -0.81
N PRO A 38 -1.19 11.00 -0.45
CA PRO A 38 -0.56 10.27 0.65
C PRO A 38 -1.34 10.39 1.97
N TYR A 39 -1.93 11.56 2.24
CA TYR A 39 -2.80 11.74 3.40
C TYR A 39 -4.06 10.85 3.33
N ALA A 40 -4.74 10.81 2.18
CA ALA A 40 -5.91 9.95 2.00
C ALA A 40 -5.58 8.45 2.04
N VAL A 41 -4.41 8.04 1.54
CA VAL A 41 -3.91 6.66 1.69
C VAL A 41 -3.73 6.31 3.17
N GLY A 42 -3.11 7.19 3.95
CA GLY A 42 -2.99 7.04 5.41
C GLY A 42 -4.36 6.89 6.10
N LEU A 43 -5.35 7.71 5.73
CA LEU A 43 -6.71 7.61 6.26
C LEU A 43 -7.42 6.29 5.87
N ILE A 44 -7.23 5.81 4.64
CA ILE A 44 -7.79 4.53 4.19
C ILE A 44 -7.21 3.38 5.02
N LEU A 45 -5.90 3.37 5.23
CA LEU A 45 -5.21 2.35 6.03
C LEU A 45 -5.64 2.40 7.50
N MET A 46 -5.75 3.61 8.06
CA MET A 46 -6.25 3.82 9.42
C MET A 46 -7.69 3.33 9.58
N GLY A 47 -8.57 3.68 8.64
CA GLY A 47 -9.98 3.23 8.63
C GLY A 47 -10.13 1.71 8.46
N ALA A 48 -9.14 1.05 7.88
CA ALA A 48 -9.08 -0.40 7.76
C ALA A 48 -8.46 -1.11 8.98
N GLY A 49 -8.06 -0.36 10.02
CA GLY A 49 -7.47 -0.89 11.24
C GLY A 49 -6.04 -1.40 11.08
N CYS A 50 -5.29 -0.87 10.11
CA CYS A 50 -3.88 -1.22 9.92
C CYS A 50 -3.00 -0.72 11.07
N THR A 51 -1.82 -1.32 11.23
CA THR A 51 -0.85 -0.90 12.25
C THR A 51 -0.26 0.48 11.91
N GLU A 52 0.25 1.16 12.93
CA GLU A 52 0.92 2.46 12.77
C GLU A 52 2.05 2.41 11.73
N VAL A 53 2.85 1.34 11.73
CA VAL A 53 3.91 1.10 10.73
C VAL A 53 3.38 1.10 9.30
N VAL A 54 2.26 0.42 9.03
CA VAL A 54 1.65 0.35 7.70
C VAL A 54 1.05 1.70 7.31
N ILE A 55 0.44 2.42 8.26
CA ILE A 55 -0.11 3.75 8.04
C ILE A 55 0.99 4.74 7.67
N ILE A 56 2.10 4.76 8.43
CA ILE A 56 3.28 5.60 8.14
C ILE A 56 3.85 5.27 6.77
N ALA A 57 4.06 3.99 6.46
CA ALA A 57 4.56 3.58 5.16
C ALA A 57 3.63 4.02 4.01
N GLY A 58 2.31 3.94 4.19
CA GLY A 58 1.34 4.43 3.22
C GLY A 58 1.37 5.95 3.03
N ILE A 59 1.65 6.72 4.09
CA ILE A 59 1.83 8.18 3.99
C ILE A 59 3.14 8.53 3.26
N LEU A 60 4.17 7.68 3.34
CA LEU A 60 5.48 7.91 2.75
C LEU A 60 5.70 7.19 1.41
N HIS A 61 4.73 6.41 0.92
CA HIS A 61 4.96 5.42 -0.15
C HIS A 61 5.52 6.00 -1.46
N ASP A 62 5.11 7.21 -1.84
CA ASP A 62 5.57 7.88 -3.05
C ASP A 62 6.81 8.76 -2.84
N THR A 63 7.26 8.95 -1.59
CA THR A 63 8.28 9.96 -1.29
C THR A 63 9.63 9.61 -1.91
N VAL A 64 10.05 8.34 -1.88
CA VAL A 64 11.31 7.90 -2.49
C VAL A 64 11.22 7.89 -4.02
N GLU A 65 10.03 7.64 -4.56
CA GLU A 65 9.80 7.53 -6.00
C GLU A 65 9.70 8.91 -6.68
N ASP A 66 9.08 9.89 -6.03
CA ASP A 66 8.70 11.17 -6.64
C ASP A 66 9.36 12.40 -5.99
N THR A 67 10.25 12.23 -5.00
CA THR A 67 10.96 13.33 -4.31
C THR A 67 12.43 13.01 -4.09
N ASP A 68 13.18 13.92 -3.45
CA ASP A 68 14.59 13.72 -3.11
C ASP A 68 14.81 12.91 -1.80
N LEU A 69 13.74 12.43 -1.15
CA LEU A 69 13.86 11.60 0.04
C LEU A 69 14.46 10.23 -0.28
N THR A 70 15.29 9.74 0.63
CA THR A 70 15.98 8.45 0.47
C THR A 70 15.45 7.40 1.45
N LEU A 71 15.61 6.12 1.10
CA LEU A 71 15.30 5.02 2.01
C LEU A 71 16.12 5.06 3.30
N ASP A 72 17.36 5.54 3.23
CA ASP A 72 18.21 5.69 4.42
C ASP A 72 17.64 6.74 5.38
N PHE A 73 17.15 7.87 4.86
CA PHE A 73 16.45 8.86 5.68
C PHE A 73 15.21 8.27 6.35
N ILE A 74 14.38 7.52 5.61
CA ILE A 74 13.18 6.88 6.16
C ILE A 74 13.56 5.86 7.24
N ARG A 75 14.62 5.06 7.00
CA ARG A 75 15.13 4.07 7.95
C ARG A 75 15.61 4.72 9.24
N GLU A 76 16.36 5.82 9.15
CA GLU A 76 16.85 6.56 10.33
C GLU A 76 15.71 7.16 11.17
N ARG A 77 14.63 7.60 10.52
CA ARG A 77 13.50 8.27 11.18
C ARG A 77 12.44 7.29 11.72
N PHE A 78 12.10 6.26 10.94
CA PHE A 78 10.95 5.39 11.19
C PHE A 78 11.31 3.91 11.36
N GLY A 79 12.59 3.56 11.16
CA GLY A 79 13.10 2.20 11.31
C GLY A 79 12.98 1.35 10.04
N ASP A 80 13.61 0.18 10.10
CA ASP A 80 13.74 -0.74 8.96
C ASP A 80 12.41 -1.22 8.39
N VAL A 81 11.42 -1.48 9.25
CA VAL A 81 10.14 -2.04 8.80
C VAL A 81 9.40 -1.07 7.89
N VAL A 82 9.36 0.23 8.25
CA VAL A 82 8.74 1.26 7.41
C VAL A 82 9.52 1.43 6.11
N ALA A 83 10.85 1.52 6.18
CA ALA A 83 11.70 1.68 5.00
C ALA A 83 11.52 0.52 4.00
N ASN A 84 11.44 -0.72 4.49
CA ASN A 84 11.24 -1.90 3.63
C ASN A 84 9.86 -1.91 2.96
N ILE A 85 8.81 -1.41 3.63
CA ILE A 85 7.48 -1.31 3.01
C ILE A 85 7.48 -0.22 1.93
N VAL A 86 8.11 0.94 2.20
CA VAL A 86 8.21 2.05 1.23
C VAL A 86 9.03 1.63 0.01
N ASP A 87 10.16 0.95 0.20
CA ASP A 87 10.96 0.36 -0.88
C ASP A 87 10.13 -0.60 -1.72
N GLY A 88 9.41 -1.51 -1.06
CA GLY A 88 8.49 -2.43 -1.71
C GLY A 88 7.32 -1.77 -2.45
N CYS A 89 7.07 -0.47 -2.25
CA CYS A 89 6.05 0.29 -2.98
C CYS A 89 6.60 1.15 -4.12
N SER A 90 7.91 1.38 -4.17
CA SER A 90 8.56 2.29 -5.13
C SER A 90 8.86 1.61 -6.47
N GLU A 91 8.82 2.36 -7.57
CA GLU A 91 9.18 1.92 -8.91
C GLU A 91 10.47 2.59 -9.43
N ASP A 92 11.29 1.86 -10.20
CA ASP A 92 12.45 2.44 -10.90
C ASP A 92 12.00 3.28 -12.11
N LYS A 93 12.04 4.61 -11.98
CA LYS A 93 11.66 5.57 -13.03
C LYS A 93 12.54 5.54 -14.28
N ALA A 94 13.68 4.84 -14.29
CA ALA A 94 14.56 4.72 -15.47
C ALA A 94 13.92 3.90 -16.61
N LEU A 95 12.96 3.02 -16.29
CA LEU A 95 12.30 2.16 -17.26
C LEU A 95 11.05 2.81 -17.89
N ARG A 96 10.67 2.31 -19.07
CA ARG A 96 9.42 2.74 -19.74
C ARG A 96 8.19 2.32 -18.94
N TRP A 97 7.10 3.08 -19.06
CA TRP A 97 5.87 2.88 -18.27
C TRP A 97 5.40 1.43 -18.21
N ARG A 98 5.21 0.76 -19.35
CA ARG A 98 4.72 -0.62 -19.41
C ARG A 98 5.69 -1.59 -18.70
N ALA A 99 7.00 -1.41 -18.87
CA ALA A 99 8.02 -2.24 -18.22
C ALA A 99 8.01 -2.06 -16.70
N ARG A 100 7.98 -0.81 -16.20
CA ARG A 100 7.84 -0.51 -14.76
C ARG A 100 6.62 -1.18 -14.16
N LYS A 101 5.48 -1.07 -14.85
CA LYS A 101 4.23 -1.67 -14.38
C LYS A 101 4.29 -3.20 -14.38
N THR A 102 4.91 -3.82 -15.38
CA THR A 102 5.14 -5.28 -15.40
C THR A 102 6.03 -5.73 -14.25
N GLU A 103 7.15 -5.08 -13.99
CA GLU A 103 8.02 -5.42 -12.84
C GLU A 103 7.28 -5.27 -11.52
N ARG A 104 6.48 -4.21 -11.36
CA ARG A 104 5.65 -4.02 -10.18
C ARG A 104 4.63 -5.15 -9.99
N ILE A 105 3.95 -5.56 -11.06
CA ILE A 105 2.98 -6.67 -11.03
C ILE A 105 3.66 -7.97 -10.58
N GLU A 106 4.82 -8.29 -11.13
CA GLU A 106 5.54 -9.52 -10.77
C GLU A 106 6.08 -9.49 -9.34
N ALA A 107 6.58 -8.34 -8.88
CA ALA A 107 7.03 -8.17 -7.50
C ALA A 107 5.90 -8.42 -6.49
N LEU A 108 4.67 -7.99 -6.79
CA LEU A 108 3.52 -8.17 -5.89
C LEU A 108 3.15 -9.64 -5.63
N ARG A 109 3.51 -10.57 -6.52
CA ARG A 109 3.26 -12.01 -6.32
C ARG A 109 4.02 -12.59 -5.14
N THR A 110 5.11 -11.93 -4.72
CA THR A 110 5.99 -12.39 -3.64
C THR A 110 6.20 -11.35 -2.54
N ALA A 111 5.59 -10.16 -2.67
CA ALA A 111 5.71 -9.07 -1.71
C ALA A 111 5.14 -9.43 -0.32
N SER A 112 5.48 -8.64 0.70
CA SER A 112 4.90 -8.82 2.04
C SER A 112 3.41 -8.42 2.07
N PRO A 113 2.62 -8.94 3.03
CA PRO A 113 1.21 -8.54 3.17
C PRO A 113 1.03 -7.04 3.36
N GLU A 114 1.98 -6.38 4.04
CA GLU A 114 1.98 -4.94 4.26
C GLU A 114 2.16 -4.15 2.96
N VAL A 115 3.11 -4.55 2.10
CA VAL A 115 3.31 -3.93 0.78
C VAL A 115 2.06 -4.08 -0.09
N CYS A 116 1.45 -5.27 -0.11
CA CYS A 116 0.20 -5.50 -0.84
C CYS A 116 -0.96 -4.67 -0.25
N THR A 117 -1.01 -4.50 1.07
CA THR A 117 -2.04 -3.70 1.75
C THR A 117 -1.90 -2.20 1.43
N VAL A 118 -0.68 -1.65 1.48
CA VAL A 118 -0.41 -0.27 1.05
C VAL A 118 -0.77 -0.08 -0.43
N THR A 119 -0.40 -1.04 -1.28
CA THR A 119 -0.75 -1.02 -2.71
C THR A 119 -2.27 -0.99 -2.93
N CYS A 120 -3.04 -1.79 -2.18
CA CYS A 120 -4.49 -1.77 -2.29
C CYS A 120 -5.06 -0.39 -1.90
N ALA A 121 -4.55 0.23 -0.83
CA ALA A 121 -5.01 1.55 -0.39
C ALA A 121 -4.66 2.65 -1.39
N ASP A 122 -3.44 2.66 -1.92
CA ASP A 122 -3.01 3.55 -3.00
C ASP A 122 -3.92 3.42 -4.24
N LYS A 123 -4.05 2.19 -4.77
CA LYS A 123 -4.86 1.95 -5.97
C LYS A 123 -6.34 2.24 -5.75
N LEU A 124 -6.88 1.95 -4.57
CA LEU A 124 -8.25 2.31 -4.21
C LEU A 124 -8.46 3.83 -4.22
N HIS A 125 -7.55 4.62 -3.65
CA HIS A 125 -7.65 6.07 -3.70
C HIS A 125 -7.58 6.61 -5.13
N ASN A 126 -6.65 6.08 -5.94
CA ASN A 126 -6.51 6.48 -7.34
C ASN A 126 -7.77 6.15 -8.15
N LEU A 127 -8.35 4.96 -7.99
CA LEU A 127 -9.60 4.61 -8.65
C LEU A 127 -10.76 5.50 -8.22
N ARG A 128 -10.92 5.78 -6.91
CA ARG A 128 -11.96 6.70 -6.43
C ARG A 128 -11.82 8.11 -7.02
N THR A 129 -10.58 8.58 -7.16
CA THR A 129 -10.30 9.85 -7.83
C THR A 129 -10.71 9.79 -9.29
N ILE A 130 -10.28 8.75 -10.02
CA ILE A 130 -10.61 8.59 -11.45
C ILE A 130 -12.12 8.48 -11.66
N ILE A 131 -12.83 7.72 -10.83
CA ILE A 131 -14.30 7.59 -10.87
C ILE A 131 -14.95 8.97 -10.71
N SER A 132 -14.58 9.71 -9.66
CA SER A 132 -15.14 11.04 -9.42
C SER A 132 -14.83 12.02 -10.55
N GLU A 133 -13.68 11.90 -11.21
CA GLU A 133 -13.34 12.72 -12.37
C GLU A 133 -14.06 12.28 -13.64
N TYR A 134 -14.20 10.98 -13.87
CA TYR A 134 -14.95 10.42 -14.98
C TYR A 134 -16.41 10.86 -14.93
N ASP A 135 -17.04 10.88 -13.75
CA ASP A 135 -18.39 11.41 -13.56
C ASP A 135 -18.51 12.89 -13.96
N ALA A 136 -17.43 13.66 -13.85
CA ALA A 136 -17.41 15.10 -14.15
C ALA A 136 -17.07 15.44 -15.60
N ILE A 137 -16.11 14.72 -16.21
CA ILE A 137 -15.55 15.06 -17.53
C ILE A 137 -15.59 13.91 -18.56
N GLY A 138 -16.18 12.77 -18.20
CA GLY A 138 -16.31 11.59 -19.05
C GLY A 138 -14.96 11.03 -19.51
N ASP A 139 -14.94 10.52 -20.75
CA ASP A 139 -13.76 9.89 -21.35
C ASP A 139 -12.52 10.80 -21.41
N SER A 140 -12.68 12.12 -21.33
CA SER A 140 -11.57 13.07 -21.32
C SER A 140 -10.62 12.86 -20.12
N VAL A 141 -11.06 12.15 -19.07
CA VAL A 141 -10.19 11.78 -17.95
C VAL A 141 -9.00 10.94 -18.42
N TRP A 142 -9.19 10.10 -19.45
CA TRP A 142 -8.19 9.16 -19.94
C TRP A 142 -7.03 9.82 -20.66
N ASP A 143 -7.22 11.04 -21.19
CA ASP A 143 -6.16 11.84 -21.82
C ASP A 143 -5.01 12.18 -20.84
N ARG A 144 -5.30 12.12 -19.53
CA ARG A 144 -4.30 12.34 -18.48
C ARG A 144 -3.44 11.10 -18.24
N PHE A 145 -3.79 9.92 -18.73
CA PHE A 145 -3.11 8.66 -18.38
C PHE A 145 -2.33 8.08 -19.54
N HIS A 146 -1.22 7.39 -19.22
CA HIS A 146 -0.47 6.68 -20.25
C HIS A 146 -1.32 5.53 -20.80
N GLY A 147 -1.43 5.46 -22.13
CA GLY A 147 -2.17 4.42 -22.85
C GLY A 147 -3.69 4.42 -22.63
N GLY A 148 -4.24 5.49 -22.06
CA GLY A 148 -5.68 5.65 -21.86
C GLY A 148 -6.32 4.52 -21.05
N VAL A 149 -7.62 4.32 -21.26
CA VAL A 149 -8.43 3.35 -20.50
C VAL A 149 -7.91 1.92 -20.60
N GLU A 150 -7.41 1.48 -21.76
CA GLU A 150 -6.98 0.09 -21.97
C GLU A 150 -5.74 -0.27 -21.13
N ASP A 151 -4.72 0.59 -21.14
CA ASP A 151 -3.51 0.38 -20.34
C ASP A 151 -3.81 0.48 -18.84
N GLN A 152 -4.69 1.41 -18.43
CA GLN A 152 -5.09 1.51 -17.02
C GLN A 152 -5.86 0.26 -16.58
N ALA A 153 -6.85 -0.19 -17.37
CA ALA A 153 -7.62 -1.39 -17.07
C ALA A 153 -6.73 -2.63 -16.97
N TRP A 154 -5.79 -2.80 -17.90
CA TRP A 154 -4.78 -3.86 -17.83
C TRP A 154 -4.00 -3.80 -16.51
N TYR A 155 -3.50 -2.63 -16.12
CA TYR A 155 -2.65 -2.49 -14.95
C TYR A 155 -3.40 -2.82 -13.66
N TYR A 156 -4.59 -2.23 -13.44
CA TYR A 156 -5.38 -2.47 -12.23
C TYR A 156 -5.84 -3.93 -12.11
N ARG A 157 -6.31 -4.55 -13.21
CA ARG A 157 -6.67 -5.97 -13.23
C ARG A 157 -5.48 -6.88 -12.94
N SER A 158 -4.31 -6.54 -13.47
CA SER A 158 -3.09 -7.33 -13.25
C SER A 158 -2.60 -7.25 -11.80
N ILE A 159 -2.73 -6.10 -11.14
CA ILE A 159 -2.46 -5.97 -9.69
C ILE A 159 -3.40 -6.86 -8.89
N LEU A 160 -4.71 -6.83 -9.16
CA LEU A 160 -5.67 -7.69 -8.48
C LEU A 160 -5.31 -9.17 -8.64
N SER A 161 -5.02 -9.61 -9.87
CA SER A 161 -4.61 -10.99 -10.15
C SER A 161 -3.35 -11.37 -9.38
N ALA A 162 -2.31 -10.53 -9.39
CA ALA A 162 -1.05 -10.82 -8.72
C ALA A 162 -1.22 -10.96 -7.20
N ILE A 163 -2.00 -10.06 -6.58
CA ILE A 163 -2.28 -10.12 -5.14
C ILE A 163 -3.16 -11.34 -4.81
N ALA A 164 -4.17 -11.67 -5.63
CA ALA A 164 -5.01 -12.85 -5.42
C ALA A 164 -4.22 -14.16 -5.53
N GLU A 165 -3.32 -14.26 -6.52
CA GLU A 165 -2.45 -15.43 -6.71
C GLU A 165 -1.48 -15.62 -5.55
N ARG A 166 -0.92 -14.53 -5.02
CA ARG A 166 -0.11 -14.53 -3.80
C ARG A 166 -0.86 -15.14 -2.62
N GLU A 167 -2.08 -14.66 -2.33
CA GLU A 167 -2.90 -15.19 -1.24
C GLU A 167 -3.26 -16.66 -1.44
N ALA A 168 -3.58 -17.05 -2.68
CA ALA A 168 -3.88 -18.45 -3.02
C ALA A 168 -2.67 -19.38 -2.76
N ALA A 169 -1.46 -18.96 -3.15
CA ALA A 169 -0.24 -19.72 -2.92
C ALA A 169 0.06 -19.92 -1.42
N LEU A 170 -0.13 -18.89 -0.59
CA LEU A 170 0.08 -18.98 0.86
C LEU A 170 -0.94 -19.90 1.54
N ASN A 171 -2.19 -19.90 1.07
CA ASN A 171 -3.25 -20.77 1.58
C ASN A 171 -2.98 -22.25 1.27
N ILE A 172 -2.44 -22.56 0.08
CA ILE A 172 -2.02 -23.93 -0.30
C ILE A 172 -0.87 -24.41 0.59
N ASN A 173 0.15 -23.57 0.78
CA ASN A 173 1.33 -23.92 1.57
C ASN A 173 0.99 -24.13 3.06
N SER A 174 0.08 -23.32 3.60
CA SER A 174 -0.45 -23.47 4.96
C SER A 174 -1.30 -24.73 5.15
N GLY A 175 -1.96 -25.19 4.09
CA GLY A 175 -2.72 -26.45 4.07
C GLY A 175 -1.82 -27.69 4.07
N HIS A 176 -0.69 -27.65 3.38
CA HIS A 176 0.29 -28.74 3.36
C HIS A 176 1.10 -28.87 4.67
N ALA A 177 1.36 -27.77 5.38
CA ALA A 177 2.09 -27.78 6.65
C ALA A 177 1.34 -28.47 7.81
N LYS A 178 0.01 -28.63 7.74
CA LYS A 178 -0.82 -29.21 8.82
C LYS A 178 -0.86 -30.74 8.87
N VAL A 179 -0.14 -31.46 8.00
CA VAL A 179 -0.21 -32.95 7.92
C VAL A 179 0.95 -33.67 8.64
N SER A 180 1.92 -32.98 9.22
CA SER A 180 3.05 -33.64 9.92
C SER A 180 3.22 -33.16 11.35
N THR A 181 2.72 -33.95 12.31
CA THR A 181 3.44 -34.52 13.48
C THR A 181 2.49 -34.81 14.65
N HIS A 182 2.38 -36.09 15.02
CA HIS A 182 1.92 -36.54 16.33
C HIS A 182 3.17 -36.87 17.16
N ALA A 183 3.41 -36.14 18.24
CA ALA A 183 4.18 -36.63 19.39
C ALA A 183 3.83 -35.82 20.65
N LYS A 184 3.55 -36.54 21.75
CA LYS A 184 3.12 -36.07 23.06
C LYS A 184 4.27 -35.50 23.90
N GLY A 185 3.99 -34.54 24.79
CA GLY A 185 4.65 -34.49 26.11
C GLY A 185 4.82 -33.13 26.80
N ALA A 186 4.12 -32.99 27.94
CA ALA A 186 4.49 -32.27 29.18
C ALA A 186 4.34 -30.73 29.27
N ALA A 187 3.93 -30.30 30.47
CA ALA A 187 3.49 -28.97 30.87
C ALA A 187 4.56 -28.18 31.66
N ALA A 188 4.52 -26.83 31.61
CA ALA A 188 5.06 -25.92 32.62
C ALA A 188 4.44 -24.50 32.53
N HIS A 189 4.52 -23.76 33.64
CA HIS A 189 3.83 -22.52 34.08
C HIS A 189 3.99 -21.22 33.25
N PRO A 190 3.15 -20.18 33.51
CA PRO A 190 3.06 -18.98 32.69
C PRO A 190 4.11 -17.94 33.10
N ALA A 191 4.89 -17.47 32.12
CA ALA A 191 5.61 -16.21 32.22
C ALA A 191 4.86 -15.15 31.40
N ASP A 192 4.89 -13.94 31.92
CA ASP A 192 4.32 -12.70 31.38
C ASP A 192 4.96 -12.36 30.02
N ASP A 193 4.29 -12.74 28.93
CA ASP A 193 4.68 -12.37 27.57
C ASP A 193 3.84 -11.16 27.13
N GLN A 194 4.50 -10.01 27.01
CA GLN A 194 4.08 -8.99 26.06
C GLN A 194 4.05 -9.63 24.68
N LYS A 195 2.87 -10.14 24.29
CA LYS A 195 2.63 -10.71 22.97
C LYS A 195 2.94 -9.64 21.94
N THR A 196 4.08 -9.78 21.27
CA THR A 196 4.26 -9.26 19.91
C THR A 196 3.03 -9.70 19.12
N PRO A 197 2.25 -8.79 18.53
CA PRO A 197 1.11 -9.19 17.71
C PRO A 197 1.64 -10.11 16.61
N ALA A 198 0.96 -11.24 16.40
CA ALA A 198 1.34 -12.19 15.37
C ALA A 198 1.46 -11.46 14.02
N PRO A 199 2.46 -11.78 13.18
CA PRO A 199 2.54 -11.23 11.83
C PRO A 199 1.19 -11.42 11.15
N ILE A 200 0.63 -10.35 10.59
CA ILE A 200 -0.59 -10.47 9.81
C ILE A 200 -0.16 -11.14 8.49
N ASP A 201 -0.22 -12.47 8.44
CA ASP A 201 0.19 -13.27 7.26
C ASP A 201 -0.69 -13.04 6.01
N THR A 202 -1.76 -12.27 6.13
CA THR A 202 -2.75 -12.03 5.06
C THR A 202 -2.94 -10.56 4.79
N ILE A 203 -3.15 -10.19 3.52
CA ILE A 203 -3.55 -8.81 3.18
C ILE A 203 -4.83 -8.40 3.93
N ASN A 204 -5.04 -7.10 4.13
CA ASN A 204 -6.30 -6.64 4.71
C ASN A 204 -7.48 -7.00 3.77
N PRO A 205 -8.40 -7.91 4.16
CA PRO A 205 -9.39 -8.47 3.26
C PRO A 205 -10.51 -7.47 2.91
N GLN A 206 -10.76 -6.49 3.79
CA GLN A 206 -11.73 -5.44 3.52
C GLN A 206 -11.19 -4.49 2.44
N LEU A 207 -9.93 -4.07 2.56
CA LEU A 207 -9.29 -3.21 1.56
C LEU A 207 -9.19 -3.89 0.20
N PHE A 208 -8.81 -5.17 0.17
CA PHE A 208 -8.72 -5.92 -1.08
C PHE A 208 -10.08 -5.97 -1.80
N ARG A 209 -11.18 -6.28 -1.08
CA ARG A 209 -12.53 -6.26 -1.66
C ARG A 209 -12.96 -4.88 -2.15
N GLN A 210 -12.65 -3.82 -1.41
CA GLN A 210 -12.97 -2.46 -1.86
C GLN A 210 -12.21 -2.09 -3.13
N PHE A 211 -10.95 -2.51 -3.22
CA PHE A 211 -10.14 -2.32 -4.42
C PHE A 211 -10.71 -3.09 -5.61
N GLU A 212 -11.07 -4.37 -5.43
CA GLU A 212 -11.74 -5.20 -6.44
C GLU A 212 -13.04 -4.54 -6.96
N GLN A 213 -13.91 -4.13 -6.04
CA GLN A 213 -15.17 -3.46 -6.37
C GLN A 213 -14.96 -2.18 -7.20
N ALA A 214 -13.94 -1.38 -6.87
CA ALA A 214 -13.64 -0.17 -7.60
C ALA A 214 -13.12 -0.44 -9.03
N VAL A 215 -12.38 -1.54 -9.24
CA VAL A 215 -11.93 -1.97 -10.57
C VAL A 215 -13.13 -2.43 -11.42
N THR A 216 -13.99 -3.29 -10.87
CA THR A 216 -15.20 -3.76 -11.56
C THR A 216 -16.10 -2.58 -11.93
N TYR A 217 -16.36 -1.68 -11.00
CA TYR A 217 -17.18 -0.51 -11.25
C TYR A 217 -16.64 0.34 -12.43
N LEU A 218 -15.34 0.68 -12.40
CA LEU A 218 -14.77 1.60 -13.38
C LEU A 218 -14.58 0.97 -14.77
N PHE A 219 -14.25 -0.32 -14.85
CA PHE A 219 -13.82 -0.94 -16.10
C PHE A 219 -14.76 -2.04 -16.65
N GLU A 220 -15.76 -2.45 -15.89
CA GLU A 220 -16.69 -3.54 -16.27
C GLU A 220 -18.14 -3.06 -16.30
N GLY A 221 -18.46 -1.94 -15.65
CA GLY A 221 -19.79 -1.31 -15.73
C GLY A 221 -20.89 -2.11 -15.04
N GLU A 222 -20.53 -3.03 -14.14
CA GLU A 222 -21.48 -3.88 -13.41
C GLU A 222 -21.84 -3.27 -12.04
N TYR A 223 -23.16 -3.23 -11.76
CA TYR A 223 -23.79 -3.05 -10.45
C TYR A 223 -24.75 -4.20 -10.18
#